data_AF-A0A354UDF4-F1
#
_entry.id   AF-A0A354UDF4-F1
#
_cell.length_a   1.000
_cell.length_b   1.000
_cell.length_c   1.000
_cell.angle_alpha   90.00
_cell.angle_beta   90.00
_cell.angle_gamma   90.00
#
_symmetry.space_group_name_H-M   'P 1'
#
loop_
_entity.id
_entity.type
_entity.pdbx_description
1 polymer ?
#
loop_
_entity_poly.entity_id
_entity_poly.type
_entity_poly.pdbx_seq_one_letter_code
_entity_poly.pdbx_strand_id
1 'polypeptide(L)'
;HKNLNTLKVINGDKPVLWIKYGGVYACGNPWRGKEGFGGKIIQKVTSFCFLERGKDNNIKKIEKDEELKLLLKQIYLPNEEKAMQKTFDFLEELVKIPAYKLKCNMNSDAFKVAFNGLIKSER
;
A
#
# COMPACT_ATOMS: atom_id res chain seq x y z
N HIS A 1 -2.82 -1.72 22.02
CA HIS A 1 -4.10 -1.27 21.44
C HIS A 1 -4.95 -2.49 21.08
N LYS A 2 -6.22 -2.59 21.54
CA LYS A 2 -7.10 -3.77 21.36
C LYS A 2 -7.24 -4.28 19.92
N ASN A 3 -7.02 -3.43 18.91
CA ASN A 3 -7.15 -3.78 17.49
C ASN A 3 -5.88 -4.37 16.86
N LEU A 4 -4.75 -4.44 17.57
CA LEU A 4 -3.52 -5.08 17.07
C LEU A 4 -3.64 -6.61 17.05
N ASN A 5 -4.50 -7.19 17.90
CA ASN A 5 -4.61 -8.64 18.04
C ASN A 5 -5.24 -9.35 16.83
N THR A 6 -5.83 -8.61 15.89
CA THR A 6 -6.43 -9.15 14.66
C THR A 6 -5.63 -8.78 13.41
N LEU A 7 -4.52 -8.04 13.54
CA LEU A 7 -3.70 -7.64 12.41
C LEU A 7 -2.71 -8.75 12.05
N LYS A 8 -2.64 -9.04 10.75
CA LYS A 8 -1.68 -9.99 10.19
C LYS A 8 -0.77 -9.27 9.23
N VAL A 9 0.51 -9.21 9.57
CA VAL A 9 1.54 -8.64 8.69
C VAL A 9 1.87 -9.64 7.59
N ILE A 10 1.68 -9.24 6.33
CA ILE A 10 1.96 -10.07 5.15
C ILE A 10 3.45 -10.00 4.78
N ASN A 11 4.01 -8.78 4.76
CA ASN A 11 5.44 -8.50 4.54
C ASN A 11 5.86 -7.27 5.35
N GLY A 12 7.16 -7.14 5.59
CA GLY A 12 7.80 -5.90 6.03
C GLY A 12 8.20 -5.00 4.85
N ASP A 13 9.42 -4.46 4.92
CA ASP A 13 10.01 -3.45 4.01
C ASP A 13 9.87 -3.73 2.50
N LYS A 14 9.91 -5.00 2.07
CA LYS A 14 9.92 -5.39 0.65
C LYS A 14 8.65 -6.18 0.28
N PRO A 15 7.51 -5.50 0.07
CA PRO A 15 6.28 -6.17 -0.31
C PRO A 15 6.37 -6.74 -1.73
N VAL A 16 5.76 -7.90 -1.94
CA VAL A 16 5.58 -8.48 -3.27
C VAL A 16 4.12 -8.29 -3.67
N LEU A 17 3.91 -7.62 -4.79
CA LEU A 17 2.58 -7.42 -5.39
C LEU A 17 2.42 -8.31 -6.61
N TRP A 18 1.25 -8.91 -6.73
CA TRP A 18 0.89 -9.78 -7.85
C TRP A 18 -0.39 -9.27 -8.51
N ILE A 19 -0.31 -9.06 -9.82
CA ILE A 19 -1.49 -8.77 -10.63
C ILE A 19 -2.04 -10.08 -11.17
N LYS A 20 -3.27 -10.38 -10.78
CA LYS A 20 -4.00 -11.52 -11.32
C LYS A 20 -5.50 -11.33 -11.18
N TYR A 21 -6.29 -11.99 -12.02
CA TYR A 21 -7.76 -11.99 -11.91
C TYR A 21 -8.38 -10.59 -11.85
N GLY A 22 -7.79 -9.60 -12.55
CA GLY A 22 -8.27 -8.21 -12.56
C GLY A 22 -8.12 -7.48 -11.23
N GLY A 23 -7.06 -7.75 -10.47
CA GLY A 23 -6.73 -7.00 -9.27
C GLY A 23 -5.31 -7.23 -8.77
N VAL A 24 -4.94 -6.44 -7.75
CA VAL A 24 -3.63 -6.48 -7.11
C VAL A 24 -3.69 -7.22 -5.78
N TYR A 25 -2.74 -8.11 -5.56
CA TYR A 25 -2.65 -8.95 -4.37
C TYR A 25 -1.29 -8.76 -3.69
N ALA A 26 -1.31 -8.61 -2.36
CA ALA A 26 -0.12 -8.66 -1.54
C ALA A 26 0.20 -10.13 -1.21
N CYS A 27 1.39 -10.57 -1.60
CA CYS A 27 1.85 -11.94 -1.41
C CYS A 27 2.94 -11.97 -0.34
N GLY A 28 2.76 -12.79 0.69
CA GLY A 28 3.81 -13.05 1.66
C GLY A 28 5.02 -13.68 0.97
N ASN A 29 6.21 -13.23 1.36
CA ASN A 29 7.46 -13.75 0.82
C ASN A 29 8.21 -14.58 1.89
N PRO A 30 9.15 -15.45 1.50
CA PRO A 30 9.89 -16.30 2.44
C PRO A 30 10.91 -15.53 3.30
N TRP A 31 11.19 -14.27 3.00
CA TRP A 31 12.17 -13.43 3.69
C TRP A 31 11.51 -12.61 4.81
N ARG A 32 11.41 -13.23 5.99
CA ARG A 32 10.68 -12.69 7.16
C ARG A 32 11.44 -11.65 8.01
N GLY A 33 12.64 -11.24 7.59
CA GLY A 33 13.48 -10.28 8.31
C GLY A 33 13.80 -10.67 9.77
N LYS A 34 14.32 -9.71 10.56
CA LYS A 34 14.57 -9.92 12.00
C LYS A 34 13.29 -10.03 12.82
N GLU A 35 12.22 -9.43 12.35
CA GLU A 35 10.93 -9.35 13.05
C GLU A 35 10.11 -10.65 12.91
N GLY A 36 10.50 -11.53 11.98
CA GLY A 36 9.79 -12.79 11.75
C GLY A 36 8.39 -12.59 11.17
N PHE A 37 8.07 -11.43 10.59
CA PHE A 37 6.74 -11.16 10.03
C PHE A 37 6.56 -11.81 8.64
N GLY A 38 5.32 -12.19 8.32
CA GLY A 38 4.96 -12.83 7.06
C GLY A 38 4.57 -14.31 7.16
N GLY A 39 4.28 -14.92 6.02
CA GLY A 39 3.85 -16.32 5.90
C GLY A 39 3.23 -16.62 4.54
N LYS A 40 2.75 -17.86 4.34
CA LYS A 40 2.06 -18.28 3.10
C LYS A 40 0.65 -17.64 3.04
N ILE A 41 0.59 -16.36 2.71
CA ILE A 41 -0.61 -15.52 2.74
C ILE A 41 -0.66 -14.75 1.43
N ILE A 42 -1.83 -14.71 0.81
CA ILE A 42 -2.12 -13.84 -0.33
C ILE A 42 -3.41 -13.11 0.00
N GLN A 43 -3.39 -11.79 -0.06
CA GLN A 43 -4.58 -10.97 0.23
C GLN A 43 -4.76 -9.91 -0.84
N LYS A 44 -6.00 -9.71 -1.28
CA LYS A 44 -6.34 -8.63 -2.21
C LYS A 44 -6.06 -7.28 -1.54
N VAL A 45 -5.42 -6.37 -2.26
CA VAL A 45 -5.19 -5.00 -1.82
C VAL A 45 -6.46 -4.19 -2.12
N THR A 46 -7.06 -3.60 -1.09
CA THR A 46 -8.30 -2.83 -1.22
C THR A 46 -8.10 -1.32 -1.10
N SER A 47 -7.05 -0.89 -0.40
CA SER A 47 -6.61 0.51 -0.36
C SER A 47 -5.10 0.55 -0.07
N PHE A 48 -4.47 1.68 -0.40
CA PHE A 48 -3.09 1.96 -0.01
C PHE A 48 -2.90 3.45 0.32
N CYS A 49 -1.80 3.79 0.99
CA CYS A 49 -1.51 5.19 1.28
C CYS A 49 -0.04 5.56 1.07
N PHE A 50 0.18 6.83 0.73
CA PHE A 50 1.47 7.46 0.75
C PHE A 50 1.70 8.09 2.13
N LEU A 51 2.86 7.82 2.72
CA LEU A 51 3.23 8.36 4.02
C LEU A 51 3.86 9.75 3.87
N GLU A 52 3.40 10.70 4.69
CA GLU A 52 3.99 12.03 4.84
C GLU A 52 4.23 12.30 6.33
N ARG A 53 5.39 12.85 6.68
CA ARG A 53 5.64 13.27 8.07
C ARG A 53 4.85 14.53 8.37
N GLY A 54 4.16 14.56 9.51
CA GLY A 54 3.42 15.74 9.96
C GLY A 54 3.47 15.96 11.46
N LYS A 55 3.02 17.15 11.88
CA LYS A 55 2.75 17.47 13.29
C LYS A 55 1.44 16.80 13.74
N ASP A 56 0.43 16.89 12.88
CA ASP A 56 -0.91 16.35 13.13
C ASP A 56 -1.19 15.13 12.27
N ASN A 57 -1.93 14.17 12.84
CA ASN A 57 -2.35 12.96 12.16
C ASN A 57 -3.57 13.22 11.29
N ASN A 58 -3.47 12.98 9.98
CA ASN A 58 -4.59 13.12 9.04
C ASN A 58 -4.49 12.07 7.93
N ILE A 59 -5.64 11.60 7.46
CA ILE A 59 -5.73 10.77 6.28
C ILE A 59 -6.80 11.33 5.35
N LYS A 60 -6.46 11.44 4.07
CA LYS A 60 -7.39 11.88 3.02
C LYS A 60 -7.25 11.00 1.80
N LYS A 61 -8.38 10.72 1.14
CA LYS A 61 -8.37 10.13 -0.20
C LYS A 61 -7.72 11.15 -1.15
N ILE A 62 -6.92 10.68 -2.09
CA ILE A 62 -6.30 11.54 -3.10
C ILE A 62 -6.98 11.37 -4.46
N GLU A 63 -6.96 12.43 -5.25
CA GLU A 63 -7.47 12.41 -6.61
C GLU A 63 -6.52 11.63 -7.53
N LYS A 64 -7.08 11.09 -8.62
CA LYS A 64 -6.34 10.21 -9.55
C LYS A 64 -5.10 10.88 -10.15
N ASP A 65 -5.16 12.18 -10.43
CA ASP A 65 -4.02 12.93 -10.95
C ASP A 65 -2.90 13.09 -9.92
N GLU A 66 -3.24 13.29 -8.64
CA GLU A 66 -2.24 13.35 -7.55
C GLU A 66 -1.64 11.96 -7.32
N GLU A 67 -2.47 10.93 -7.30
CA GLU A 67 -2.06 9.52 -7.17
C GLU A 67 -1.07 9.12 -8.24
N LEU A 68 -1.39 9.35 -9.52
CA LEU A 68 -0.53 8.97 -10.64
C LEU A 68 0.83 9.69 -10.56
N LYS A 69 0.84 10.99 -10.22
CA LYS A 69 2.08 11.75 -10.01
C LYS A 69 2.94 11.17 -8.89
N LEU A 70 2.33 10.69 -7.80
CA LEU A 70 3.05 10.09 -6.69
C LEU A 70 3.58 8.70 -7.02
N LEU A 71 2.81 7.89 -7.76
CA LEU A 71 3.22 6.57 -8.23
C LEU A 71 4.42 6.66 -9.18
N LEU A 72 4.35 7.53 -10.19
CA LEU A 72 5.43 7.70 -11.17
C LEU A 72 6.76 8.14 -10.53
N LYS A 73 6.72 8.85 -9.39
CA LYS A 73 7.93 9.21 -8.62
C LYS A 73 8.54 8.05 -7.83
N GLN A 74 7.78 6.98 -7.60
CA GLN A 74 8.17 5.85 -6.76
C GLN A 74 8.38 4.55 -7.55
N ILE A 75 8.11 4.57 -8.86
CA ILE A 75 8.24 3.42 -9.73
C ILE A 75 9.48 3.56 -10.60
N TYR A 76 10.16 2.43 -10.77
CA TYR A 76 11.25 2.31 -11.73
C TYR A 76 10.69 2.17 -13.16
N LEU A 77 11.10 3.07 -14.05
CA LEU A 77 10.77 3.02 -15.47
C LEU A 77 11.95 2.38 -16.23
N PRO A 78 11.83 1.11 -16.67
CA PRO A 78 12.88 0.44 -17.43
C PRO A 78 13.00 1.02 -18.85
N ASN A 79 14.20 0.98 -19.43
CA ASN A 79 14.43 1.44 -20.81
C ASN A 79 13.95 0.44 -21.87
N GLU A 80 13.81 -0.83 -21.51
CA GLU A 80 13.37 -1.88 -22.43
C GLU A 80 11.85 -1.83 -22.59
N GLU A 81 11.39 -1.84 -23.85
CA GLU A 81 10.00 -1.57 -24.22
C GLU A 81 9.01 -2.55 -23.56
N LYS A 82 9.29 -3.85 -23.57
CA LYS A 82 8.38 -4.85 -22.98
C LYS A 82 8.30 -4.73 -21.47
N ALA A 83 9.42 -4.44 -20.81
CA ALA A 83 9.46 -4.18 -19.38
C ALA A 83 8.70 -2.89 -19.04
N MET A 84 8.81 -1.86 -19.88
CA MET A 84 8.07 -0.61 -19.72
C MET A 84 6.57 -0.84 -19.85
N GLN A 85 6.14 -1.62 -20.85
CA GLN A 85 4.74 -1.99 -21.00
C GLN A 85 4.20 -2.70 -19.75
N LYS A 86 4.94 -3.68 -19.21
CA LYS A 86 4.55 -4.35 -17.96
C LYS A 86 4.42 -3.40 -16.77
N THR A 87 5.27 -2.37 -16.69
CA THR A 87 5.17 -1.34 -15.66
C THR A 87 3.88 -0.51 -15.82
N PHE A 88 3.49 -0.19 -17.06
CA PHE A 88 2.23 0.51 -17.33
C PHE A 88 1.01 -0.37 -17.06
N ASP A 89 1.01 -1.62 -17.50
CA ASP A 89 -0.04 -2.59 -17.15
C ASP A 89 -0.19 -2.71 -15.62
N PHE A 90 0.93 -2.64 -14.89
CA PHE A 90 0.91 -2.65 -13.44
C PHE A 90 0.29 -1.39 -12.84
N LEU A 91 0.65 -0.23 -13.37
CA LEU A 91 0.08 1.05 -12.98
C LEU A 91 -1.44 1.10 -13.22
N GLU A 92 -1.92 0.60 -14.35
CA GLU A 92 -3.34 0.58 -14.70
C GLU A 92 -4.19 -0.20 -13.70
N GLU A 93 -3.69 -1.32 -13.18
CA GLU A 93 -4.37 -2.08 -12.12
C GLU A 93 -4.26 -1.40 -10.77
N LEU A 94 -3.11 -0.78 -10.47
CA LEU A 94 -2.88 -0.13 -9.18
C LEU A 94 -3.77 1.11 -9.01
N VAL A 95 -3.96 1.91 -10.07
CA VAL A 95 -4.82 3.11 -10.03
C VAL A 95 -6.32 2.77 -9.93
N LYS A 96 -6.73 1.51 -10.03
CA LYS A 96 -8.11 1.11 -9.70
C LYS A 96 -8.34 1.06 -8.19
N ILE A 97 -7.28 0.97 -7.41
CA ILE A 97 -7.34 0.91 -5.96
C ILE A 97 -7.42 2.33 -5.38
N PRO A 98 -8.29 2.58 -4.39
CA PRO A 98 -8.30 3.85 -3.66
C PRO A 98 -6.95 4.14 -2.98
N ALA A 99 -6.33 5.25 -3.37
CA ALA A 99 -5.14 5.78 -2.74
C ALA A 99 -5.47 6.88 -1.73
N TYR A 100 -4.65 6.95 -0.68
CA TYR A 100 -4.76 7.95 0.37
C TYR A 100 -3.41 8.61 0.61
N LYS A 101 -3.43 9.79 1.21
CA LYS A 101 -2.25 10.41 1.82
C LYS A 101 -2.43 10.36 3.33
N LEU A 102 -1.53 9.67 4.01
CA LEU A 102 -1.48 9.55 5.46
C LEU A 102 -0.37 10.44 5.98
N LYS A 103 -0.76 11.54 6.60
CA LYS A 103 0.13 12.40 7.36
C LYS A 103 0.18 11.90 8.79
N CYS A 104 1.37 11.55 9.28
CA CYS A 104 1.52 11.02 10.63
C CYS A 104 2.69 11.60 11.43
N ASN A 105 2.49 11.71 12.74
CA ASN A 105 3.53 11.96 13.73
C ASN A 105 4.02 10.62 14.33
N MET A 106 4.89 10.67 15.35
CA MET A 106 5.46 9.48 15.99
C MET A 106 4.60 8.90 17.12
N ASN A 107 3.42 9.48 17.36
CA ASN A 107 2.55 9.05 18.44
C ASN A 107 1.66 7.87 18.02
N SER A 108 1.26 7.06 19.00
CA SER A 108 0.48 5.83 18.77
C SER A 108 -0.94 6.07 18.22
N ASP A 109 -1.46 7.30 18.30
CA ASP A 109 -2.75 7.70 17.75
C ASP A 109 -2.76 7.75 16.21
N ALA A 110 -1.59 7.90 15.57
CA ALA A 110 -1.42 7.79 14.12
C ALA A 110 -2.02 6.48 13.56
N PHE A 111 -1.86 5.38 14.31
CA PHE A 111 -2.45 4.08 13.97
C PHE A 111 -3.97 4.15 13.85
N LYS A 112 -4.66 4.86 14.76
CA LYS A 112 -6.12 4.98 14.74
C LYS A 112 -6.58 5.75 13.50
N VAL A 113 -5.85 6.80 13.13
CA VAL A 113 -6.15 7.59 11.93
C VAL A 113 -5.99 6.73 10.67
N ALA A 114 -4.87 6.01 10.54
CA ALA A 114 -4.62 5.11 9.43
C ALA A 114 -5.69 4.01 9.31
N PHE A 115 -5.95 3.29 10.41
CA PHE A 115 -6.92 2.20 10.45
C PHE A 115 -8.33 2.67 10.06
N ASN A 116 -8.78 3.78 10.65
CA ASN A 116 -10.11 4.31 10.36
C ASN A 116 -10.23 4.79 8.91
N GLY A 117 -9.21 5.44 8.35
CA GLY A 117 -9.29 5.96 6.98
C GLY A 117 -9.18 4.87 5.91
N LEU A 118 -8.36 3.84 6.14
CA LEU A 118 -8.13 2.77 5.16
C LEU A 118 -9.21 1.68 5.18
N ILE A 119 -9.80 1.39 6.34
CA ILE A 119 -10.77 0.30 6.49
C ILE A 119 -12.23 0.81 6.44
N LYS A 120 -12.54 1.99 6.99
CA LYS A 120 -13.95 2.47 6.96
C LYS A 120 -14.42 2.92 5.59
N SER A 121 -13.51 3.16 4.64
CA SER A 121 -13.88 3.55 3.27
C SER A 121 -14.46 2.41 2.43
N GLU A 122 -14.50 1.18 2.96
CA GLU A 122 -15.11 0.01 2.31
C GLU A 122 -16.53 -0.33 2.83
N ARG A 123 -17.29 0.67 3.33
CA ARG A 123 -18.73 0.50 3.61
C ARG A 123 -19.58 1.40 2.73
#